data_AF-A0A0H4A7Q8-F1
#
_entry.id   AF-A0A0H4A7Q8-F1
#
_cell.length_a   1.000
_cell.length_b   1.000
_cell.length_c   1.000
_cell.angle_alpha   90.00
_cell.angle_beta   90.00
_cell.angle_gamma   90.00
#
_symmetry.space_group_name_H-M   'P 1'
#
loop_
_entity.id
_entity.type
_entity.pdbx_description
1 polymer ?
#
loop_
_entity_poly.entity_id
_entity_poly.type
_entity_poly.pdbx_seq_one_letter_code
_entity_poly.pdbx_strand_id
1 'polypeptide(L)'
;EYAGIEAGQTVIDLGSGAGNDVFVVRAIVGKAGRVIGLDMVPDMVDKARANAERLGFANVEFLHGEIEDMPLEDGIADVLVSNCVLNLVPDKGRAFTEIHRVLKPGGR
;
A
#
# COMPACT_ATOMS: atom_id res chain seq x y z
N GLU A 1 6.82 6.47 -16.66
CA GLU A 1 7.23 7.35 -15.55
C GLU A 1 7.11 6.59 -14.25
N TYR A 2 8.15 6.57 -13.43
CA TYR A 2 8.18 5.80 -12.19
C TYR A 2 7.60 6.65 -11.05
N ALA A 3 6.94 6.02 -10.08
CA ALA A 3 6.45 6.68 -8.86
C ALA A 3 7.57 7.24 -7.95
N GLY A 4 8.81 7.37 -8.44
CA GLY A 4 9.97 7.96 -7.73
C GLY A 4 10.36 7.27 -6.43
N ILE A 5 9.97 6.02 -6.19
CA ILE A 5 10.16 5.32 -4.92
C ILE A 5 11.65 5.22 -4.58
N GLU A 6 12.01 5.61 -3.36
CA GLU A 6 13.39 5.65 -2.87
C GLU A 6 13.61 4.70 -1.68
N ALA A 7 14.88 4.38 -1.41
CA ALA A 7 15.28 3.57 -0.26
C ALA A 7 14.82 4.21 1.06
N GLY A 8 14.30 3.41 1.98
CA GLY A 8 13.85 3.86 3.30
C GLY A 8 12.44 4.46 3.36
N GLN A 9 11.77 4.67 2.22
CA GLN A 9 10.42 5.23 2.20
C GLN A 9 9.37 4.25 2.73
N THR A 10 8.28 4.81 3.26
CA THR A 10 7.03 4.11 3.54
C THR A 10 6.11 4.22 2.33
N VAL A 11 5.72 3.08 1.75
CA VAL A 11 4.89 3.02 0.55
C VAL A 11 3.60 2.25 0.82
N ILE A 12 2.47 2.79 0.37
CA ILE A 12 1.18 2.11 0.40
C ILE A 12 0.80 1.68 -1.03
N ASP A 13 0.37 0.44 -1.19
CA ASP A 13 -0.22 -0.09 -2.42
C ASP A 13 -1.72 -0.36 -2.22
N LEU A 14 -2.57 0.34 -2.99
CA LEU A 14 -4.02 0.22 -2.93
C LEU A 14 -4.54 -0.85 -3.88
N GLY A 15 -5.25 -1.83 -3.34
CA GLY A 15 -5.70 -3.02 -4.07
C GLY A 15 -4.53 -3.96 -4.36
N SER A 16 -3.72 -4.22 -3.33
CA SER A 16 -2.46 -4.97 -3.42
C SER A 16 -2.60 -6.45 -3.82
N GLY A 17 -3.81 -7.00 -3.80
CA GLY A 17 -4.09 -8.40 -4.13
C GLY A 17 -3.24 -9.36 -3.30
N ALA A 18 -2.59 -10.31 -3.97
CA ALA A 18 -1.68 -11.27 -3.33
C ALA A 18 -0.26 -10.72 -3.06
N GLY A 19 -0.04 -9.40 -3.26
CA GLY A 19 1.18 -8.68 -2.86
C GLY A 19 2.27 -8.53 -3.92
N ASN A 20 2.01 -8.83 -5.20
CA ASN A 20 3.04 -8.80 -6.24
C ASN A 20 3.76 -7.45 -6.34
N ASP A 21 3.01 -6.36 -6.45
CA ASP A 21 3.58 -5.01 -6.57
C ASP A 21 4.23 -4.58 -5.26
N VAL A 22 3.62 -4.90 -4.11
CA VAL A 22 4.22 -4.72 -2.78
C VAL A 22 5.62 -5.37 -2.67
N PHE A 23 5.82 -6.58 -3.19
CA PHE A 23 7.13 -7.23 -3.13
C PHE A 23 8.17 -6.57 -4.04
N VAL A 24 7.75 -6.05 -5.21
CA VAL A 24 8.62 -5.26 -6.08
C VAL A 24 9.01 -3.96 -5.38
N VAL A 25 8.04 -3.24 -4.82
CA VAL A 25 8.27 -2.01 -4.04
C VAL A 25 9.20 -2.27 -2.86
N ARG A 26 9.02 -3.39 -2.14
CA ARG A 26 9.89 -3.78 -1.03
C ARG A 26 11.35 -3.91 -1.46
N ALA A 27 11.60 -4.44 -2.65
CA ALA A 27 12.95 -4.55 -3.17
C ALA A 27 13.58 -3.17 -3.42
N ILE A 28 12.78 -2.17 -3.82
CA ILE A 28 13.22 -0.78 -4.07
C ILE A 28 13.49 -0.06 -2.75
N VAL A 29 12.56 -0.09 -1.79
CA VAL A 29 12.72 0.65 -0.52
C VAL A 29 13.74 0.00 0.42
N GLY A 30 14.11 -1.27 0.16
CA GLY A 30 15.07 -2.02 0.96
C GLY A 30 14.55 -2.40 2.35
N LYS A 31 15.43 -2.92 3.21
CA LYS A 31 15.06 -3.39 4.56
C LYS A 31 14.72 -2.26 5.54
N ALA A 32 15.17 -1.04 5.25
CA ALA A 32 14.95 0.13 6.09
C ALA A 32 13.63 0.85 5.80
N GLY A 33 13.04 0.62 4.63
CA GLY A 33 11.71 1.13 4.29
C GLY A 33 10.60 0.24 4.83
N ARG A 34 9.35 0.65 4.59
CA ARG A 34 8.15 -0.07 4.97
C ARG A 34 7.19 -0.12 3.78
N VAL A 35 6.56 -1.26 3.55
CA VAL A 35 5.55 -1.40 2.49
C VAL A 35 4.26 -1.95 3.07
N ILE A 36 3.15 -1.31 2.73
CA ILE A 36 1.83 -1.68 3.22
C ILE A 36 0.94 -1.96 2.01
N GLY A 37 0.40 -3.17 1.91
CA GLY A 37 -0.65 -3.49 0.96
C GLY A 37 -2.03 -3.36 1.61
N LEU A 38 -2.94 -2.61 1.00
CA LEU A 38 -4.35 -2.56 1.39
C LEU A 38 -5.16 -3.32 0.35
N ASP A 39 -6.06 -4.21 0.78
CA ASP A 39 -7.01 -4.86 -0.12
C ASP A 39 -8.35 -5.12 0.59
N MET A 40 -9.45 -5.01 -0.15
CA MET A 40 -10.80 -5.23 0.39
C MET A 40 -11.21 -6.71 0.38
N VAL A 41 -10.51 -7.57 -0.36
CA VAL A 41 -10.81 -8.99 -0.50
C VAL A 41 -10.03 -9.79 0.55
N PRO A 42 -10.69 -10.37 1.58
CA PRO A 42 -10.00 -11.06 2.68
C PRO A 42 -9.08 -12.19 2.20
N ASP A 43 -9.55 -13.00 1.25
CA ASP A 43 -8.77 -14.10 0.67
C ASP A 43 -7.48 -13.64 -0.01
N MET A 44 -7.44 -12.42 -0.56
CA MET A 44 -6.23 -11.86 -1.15
C MET A 44 -5.25 -11.42 -0.07
N VAL A 45 -5.75 -10.75 0.97
CA VAL A 45 -4.95 -10.34 2.14
C VAL A 45 -4.30 -11.55 2.80
N ASP A 46 -5.05 -12.63 3.02
CA ASP A 46 -4.52 -13.85 3.64
C ASP A 46 -3.42 -14.50 2.79
N LYS A 47 -3.62 -14.56 1.46
CA LYS A 47 -2.59 -15.03 0.52
C LYS A 47 -1.35 -14.13 0.55
N ALA A 48 -1.53 -12.82 0.59
CA ALA A 48 -0.44 -11.86 0.62
C ALA A 48 0.40 -11.98 1.90
N ARG A 49 -0.25 -12.15 3.06
CA ARG A 49 0.40 -12.42 4.35
C ARG A 49 1.22 -13.71 4.30
N ALA A 50 0.63 -14.80 3.82
CA ALA A 50 1.34 -16.08 3.67
C ALA A 50 2.54 -15.96 2.71
N ASN A 51 2.42 -15.18 1.64
CA ASN A 51 3.52 -14.90 0.73
C ASN A 51 4.65 -14.09 1.39
N ALA A 52 4.32 -13.03 2.15
CA ALA A 52 5.32 -12.26 2.90
C ALA A 52 6.06 -13.11 3.93
N GLU A 53 5.35 -13.97 4.66
CA GLU A 53 5.94 -14.91 5.62
C GLU A 53 6.91 -15.88 4.93
N ARG A 54 6.47 -16.51 3.83
CA ARG A 54 7.32 -17.44 3.04
C ARG A 54 8.57 -16.76 2.48
N LEU A 55 8.49 -15.47 2.16
CA LEU A 55 9.63 -14.68 1.68
C LEU A 55 10.49 -14.10 2.82
N GLY A 56 10.06 -14.22 4.07
CA GLY A 56 10.77 -13.71 5.25
C GLY A 56 10.86 -12.18 5.30
N PHE A 57 9.86 -11.48 4.76
CA PHE A 57 9.85 -10.02 4.75
C PHE A 57 9.23 -9.46 6.03
N ALA A 58 10.08 -8.95 6.92
CA ALA A 58 9.65 -8.33 8.18
C ALA A 58 9.13 -6.88 8.04
N ASN A 59 9.34 -6.24 6.88
CA ASN A 59 9.01 -4.84 6.64
C ASN A 59 7.85 -4.67 5.63
N VAL A 60 7.04 -5.71 5.48
CA VAL A 60 5.83 -5.73 4.64
C VAL A 60 4.64 -6.05 5.52
N GLU A 61 3.56 -5.30 5.35
CA GLU A 61 2.31 -5.50 6.06
C GLU A 61 1.15 -5.55 5.06
N PHE A 62 0.15 -6.37 5.35
CA PHE A 62 -1.08 -6.42 4.56
C PHE A 62 -2.29 -6.20 5.45
N LEU A 63 -3.08 -5.19 5.09
CA LEU A 63 -4.27 -4.75 5.79
C LEU A 63 -5.51 -5.09 4.99
N HIS A 64 -6.53 -5.58 5.67
CA HIS A 64 -7.87 -5.70 5.12
C HIS A 64 -8.62 -4.40 5.37
N GLY A 65 -9.15 -3.80 4.30
CA GLY A 65 -9.90 -2.55 4.40
C GLY A 65 -10.27 -1.98 3.05
N GLU A 66 -11.11 -0.96 3.08
CA GLU A 66 -11.54 -0.21 1.90
C GLU A 66 -10.70 1.06 1.74
N ILE A 67 -10.57 1.54 0.50
CA ILE A 67 -9.78 2.74 0.19
C ILE A 67 -10.45 4.00 0.78
N GLU A 68 -11.77 3.98 0.89
CA GLU A 68 -12.58 5.05 1.46
C GLU A 68 -12.51 5.14 2.99
N ASP A 69 -11.95 4.13 3.67
CA ASP A 69 -11.86 4.09 5.13
C ASP A 69 -10.60 3.31 5.54
N MET A 70 -9.43 3.89 5.27
CA MET A 70 -8.17 3.17 5.44
C MET A 70 -7.86 2.99 6.94
N PRO A 71 -7.57 1.77 7.42
CA PRO A 71 -7.16 1.50 8.80
C PRO A 71 -5.69 1.89 9.03
N LEU A 72 -5.36 3.15 8.75
CA LEU A 72 -4.02 3.72 8.74
C LEU A 72 -4.00 5.08 9.43
N GLU A 73 -2.87 5.42 10.04
CA GLU A 73 -2.64 6.73 10.65
C GLU A 73 -2.44 7.82 9.60
N ASP A 74 -2.73 9.07 9.98
CA ASP A 74 -2.51 10.25 9.16
C ASP A 74 -1.01 10.45 8.90
N GLY A 75 -0.65 10.91 7.70
CA GLY A 75 0.72 11.33 7.38
C GLY A 75 1.76 10.22 7.53
N ILE A 76 1.40 8.97 7.25
CA ILE A 76 2.29 7.82 7.41
C ILE A 76 3.10 7.49 6.15
N ALA A 77 2.56 7.78 4.96
CA ALA A 77 3.15 7.35 3.69
C ALA A 77 3.94 8.45 2.98
N ASP A 78 5.09 8.07 2.42
CA ASP A 78 5.89 8.91 1.52
C ASP A 78 5.39 8.79 0.07
N VAL A 79 4.92 7.60 -0.30
CA VAL A 79 4.41 7.29 -1.64
C VAL A 79 3.18 6.41 -1.54
N LEU A 80 2.18 6.70 -2.39
CA LEU A 80 1.04 5.83 -2.59
C LEU A 80 0.96 5.40 -4.05
N VAL A 81 0.77 4.10 -4.26
CA VAL A 81 0.59 3.51 -5.59
C VAL A 81 -0.75 2.79 -5.67
N SER A 82 -1.30 2.75 -6.86
CA SER A 82 -2.53 2.03 -7.18
C SER A 82 -2.48 1.64 -8.65
N ASN A 83 -2.84 0.40 -8.98
CA ASN A 83 -2.94 -0.05 -10.35
C ASN A 83 -4.39 -0.42 -10.70
N CYS A 84 -5.05 0.40 -11.52
CA CYS A 84 -6.43 0.24 -12.01
C CYS A 84 -7.57 0.16 -10.95
N VAL A 85 -7.26 0.12 -9.65
CA VAL A 85 -8.26 -0.07 -8.58
C VAL A 85 -9.14 1.16 -8.39
N LEU A 86 -8.57 2.37 -8.49
CA LEU A 86 -9.31 3.64 -8.34
C LEU A 86 -10.50 3.80 -9.29
N ASN A 87 -10.49 3.12 -10.44
CA ASN A 87 -11.62 3.15 -11.38
C ASN A 87 -12.88 2.51 -10.78
N LEU A 88 -12.70 1.49 -9.95
CA LEU A 88 -13.76 0.66 -9.37
C LEU A 88 -14.27 1.21 -8.04
N VAL A 89 -13.58 2.19 -7.45
CA VAL A 89 -13.95 2.79 -6.18
C VAL A 89 -15.28 3.57 -6.30
N PRO A 90 -16.32 3.22 -5.51
CA PRO A 90 -17.61 3.89 -5.52
C PRO A 90 -17.54 5.38 -5.20
N ASP A 91 -16.91 5.74 -4.07
CA ASP A 91 -16.78 7.14 -3.64
C ASP A 91 -15.34 7.62 -3.85
N LYS A 92 -15.08 8.15 -5.05
CA LYS A 92 -13.78 8.71 -5.42
C LYS A 92 -13.42 9.93 -4.57
N GLY A 93 -14.41 10.72 -4.14
CA GLY A 93 -14.16 11.90 -3.30
C GLY A 93 -13.60 11.51 -1.94
N ARG A 94 -14.24 10.52 -1.30
CA ARG A 94 -13.77 9.96 -0.04
C ARG A 94 -12.44 9.23 -0.20
N ALA A 95 -12.25 8.48 -1.28
CA ALA A 95 -10.97 7.83 -1.58
C ALA A 95 -9.81 8.82 -1.71
N PHE A 96 -9.98 9.92 -2.45
CA PHE A 96 -8.94 10.95 -2.55
C PHE A 96 -8.72 11.70 -1.23
N THR A 97 -9.77 11.85 -0.42
CA THR A 97 -9.64 12.41 0.94
C THR A 97 -8.78 11.52 1.82
N GLU A 98 -9.02 10.20 1.81
CA GLU A 98 -8.21 9.23 2.54
C GLU A 98 -6.78 9.14 2.03
N ILE A 99 -6.58 9.13 0.71
CA ILE A 99 -5.23 9.19 0.09
C ILE A 99 -4.47 10.42 0.60
N HIS A 100 -5.10 11.59 0.59
CA HIS A 100 -4.46 12.80 1.10
C HIS A 100 -4.21 12.74 2.62
N ARG A 101 -5.10 12.12 3.40
CA ARG A 101 -4.96 11.97 4.85
C ARG A 101 -3.74 11.12 5.21
N VAL A 102 -3.54 9.99 4.54
CA VAL A 102 -2.45 9.05 4.86
C VAL A 102 -1.10 9.48 4.29
N LEU A 103 -1.08 10.36 3.29
CA LEU A 103 0.17 10.93 2.75
C LEU A 103 0.79 11.95 3.70
N LYS A 104 2.11 11.86 3.88
CA LYS A 104 2.91 12.91 4.53
C LYS A 104 2.80 14.23 3.77
N PRO A 105 3.06 15.38 4.42
CA PRO A 105 3.30 16.62 3.69
C PRO A 105 4.42 16.44 2.65
N GLY A 106 4.10 16.67 1.36
CA GLY A 106 5.04 16.45 0.25
C GLY A 106 5.13 15.00 -0.25
N GLY A 107 4.36 14.08 0.35
CA GLY A 107 4.11 12.75 -0.21
C GLY A 107 3.35 12.82 -1.53
N ARG A 108 3.35 11.72 -2.27
CA ARG A 108 2.76 11.64 -3.61
C ARG A 108 2.02 10.34 -3.85
#